data_AF-A0A845L4C2-F1
#
_entry.id   AF-A0A845L4C2-F1
#
_cell.length_a   1.000
_cell.length_b   1.000
_cell.length_c   1.000
_cell.angle_alpha   90.00
_cell.angle_beta   90.00
_cell.angle_gamma   90.00
#
_symmetry.space_group_name_H-M   'P 1'
#
loop_
_entity.id
_entity.type
_entity.pdbx_description
1 polymer ?
#
loop_
_entity_poly.entity_id
_entity_poly.type
_entity_poly.pdbx_seq_one_letter_code
_entity_poly.pdbx_strand_id
1 'polypeptide(L)'
;MIISSNQIQHALQVYGAKRVDKAKNVQEAGTAQGMRQDSLNVSDEARLLQASLKAVREAPEVRAERIAALGEAVRSGTYHVTGEQIAEKMLGRSLADQTDLE
;
A
#
# COMPACT_ATOMS: atom_id res chain seq x y z
N MET A 1 -8.52 -6.55 17.96
CA MET A 1 -7.55 -7.59 17.55
C MET A 1 -6.66 -6.95 16.49
N ILE A 2 -5.43 -6.52 16.82
CA ILE A 2 -4.58 -5.73 15.92
C ILE A 2 -3.53 -6.67 15.33
N ILE A 3 -3.65 -7.00 14.04
CA ILE A 3 -2.62 -7.79 13.33
C ILE A 3 -1.52 -6.82 12.91
N SER A 4 -0.35 -6.96 13.53
CA SER A 4 0.82 -6.09 13.28
C SER A 4 1.40 -6.32 11.89
N SER A 5 1.77 -5.24 11.19
CA SER A 5 2.39 -5.27 9.86
C SER A 5 3.67 -6.10 9.81
N ASN A 6 4.36 -6.25 10.95
CA ASN A 6 5.54 -7.10 11.06
C ASN A 6 5.19 -8.60 10.99
N GLN A 7 4.02 -9.00 11.48
CA GLN A 7 3.55 -10.40 11.39
C GLN A 7 3.27 -10.79 9.93
N ILE A 8 2.79 -9.85 9.12
CA ILE A 8 2.57 -10.04 7.68
C ILE A 8 3.91 -10.17 6.95
N GLN A 9 4.91 -9.38 7.33
CA GLN A 9 6.26 -9.46 6.75
C GLN A 9 6.93 -10.81 7.07
N HIS A 10 6.83 -11.28 8.31
CA HIS A 10 7.35 -12.59 8.69
C HIS A 10 6.63 -13.75 7.97
N ALA A 11 5.31 -13.66 7.79
CA ALA A 11 4.57 -14.63 6.99
C ALA A 11 5.03 -14.65 5.52
N LEU A 12 5.31 -13.48 4.93
CA LEU A 12 5.88 -13.38 3.59
C LEU A 12 7.29 -13.97 3.48
N GLN A 13 8.13 -13.73 4.49
CA GLN A 13 9.51 -14.22 4.53
C GLN A 13 9.59 -15.73 4.67
N VAL A 14 8.78 -16.34 5.55
CA VAL A 14 8.75 -17.81 5.72
C VAL A 14 8.30 -18.51 4.43
N TYR A 15 7.41 -17.88 3.66
CA TYR A 15 6.98 -18.41 2.37
C TYR A 15 8.02 -18.17 1.25
N GLY A 16 8.69 -17.01 1.24
CA GLY A 16 9.74 -16.66 0.27
C GLY A 16 11.08 -17.35 0.49
N ALA A 17 11.41 -17.73 1.74
CA ALA A 17 12.67 -18.33 2.14
C ALA A 17 12.75 -19.86 1.90
N LYS A 18 11.74 -20.48 1.26
CA LYS A 18 11.81 -21.87 0.77
C LYS A 18 12.34 -22.01 -0.66
N ARG A 19 13.16 -21.06 -1.11
CA ARG A 19 14.02 -21.20 -2.30
C ARG A 19 15.40 -20.70 -1.88
N VAL A 20 16.46 -21.47 -2.18
CA VAL A 20 17.84 -21.38 -1.65
C VAL A 20 17.92 -22.16 -0.32
N ASP A 21 18.27 -23.45 -0.24
CA ASP A 21 19.34 -24.22 -0.87
C ASP A 21 18.98 -25.72 -0.97
N LYS A 22 18.83 -26.28 -2.17
CA LYS A 22 19.06 -27.71 -2.40
C LYS A 22 19.30 -28.05 -3.87
N ALA A 23 20.23 -27.34 -4.50
CA ALA A 23 20.75 -27.71 -5.81
C ALA A 23 22.11 -28.40 -5.65
N LYS A 24 22.10 -29.65 -5.16
CA LYS A 24 23.05 -30.73 -5.52
C LYS A 24 22.76 -31.98 -4.69
N ASN A 25 22.59 -33.09 -5.41
CA ASN A 25 22.31 -34.46 -4.95
C ASN A 25 20.89 -34.70 -4.45
N VAL A 26 20.08 -35.42 -5.22
CA VAL A 26 19.87 -36.87 -5.07
C VAL A 26 19.09 -37.35 -6.31
N GLN A 27 19.70 -38.27 -7.04
CA GLN A 27 19.04 -39.16 -8.00
C GLN A 27 18.20 -40.20 -7.25
N GLU A 28 17.12 -40.62 -7.91
CA GLU A 28 16.30 -41.81 -7.68
C GLU A 28 15.00 -41.70 -6.86
N ALA A 29 13.96 -42.18 -7.56
CA ALA A 29 12.80 -42.93 -7.10
C ALA A 29 11.67 -42.20 -6.39
N GLY A 30 10.52 -42.22 -7.08
CA GLY A 30 9.27 -42.61 -6.43
C GLY A 30 8.20 -41.54 -6.34
N THR A 31 7.07 -41.83 -6.97
CA THR A 31 5.74 -41.31 -6.63
C THR A 31 5.49 -39.82 -6.88
N ALA A 32 5.12 -39.53 -8.13
CA ALA A 32 4.17 -38.46 -8.44
C ALA A 32 2.81 -38.80 -7.81
N GLN A 33 2.66 -38.61 -6.50
CA GLN A 33 1.38 -38.66 -5.80
C GLN A 33 1.05 -37.26 -5.27
N GLY A 34 0.19 -36.56 -6.01
CA GLY A 34 -0.71 -35.53 -5.50
C GLY A 34 -0.07 -34.46 -4.63
N MET A 35 0.76 -33.60 -5.23
CA MET A 35 1.07 -32.31 -4.63
C MET A 35 -0.24 -31.51 -4.61
N ARG A 36 -1.01 -31.61 -3.52
CA ARG A 36 -2.16 -30.73 -3.28
C ARG A 36 -1.62 -29.32 -3.37
N GLN A 37 -1.95 -28.67 -4.48
CA GLN A 37 -1.56 -27.31 -4.75
C GLN A 37 -2.38 -26.47 -3.79
N ASP A 38 -1.76 -26.01 -2.70
CA ASP A 38 -2.38 -25.02 -1.82
C ASP A 38 -2.76 -23.82 -2.68
N SER A 39 -4.07 -23.61 -2.83
CA SER A 39 -4.61 -22.50 -3.61
C SER A 39 -4.77 -21.30 -2.68
N LEU A 40 -4.00 -20.25 -2.95
CA LEU A 40 -4.16 -18.96 -2.30
C LEU A 40 -5.37 -18.24 -2.91
N ASN A 41 -6.48 -18.23 -2.18
CA ASN A 41 -7.66 -17.46 -2.54
C ASN A 41 -7.66 -16.13 -1.75
N VAL A 42 -7.03 -15.10 -2.33
CA VAL A 42 -7.06 -13.74 -1.78
C VAL A 42 -8.37 -13.09 -2.21
N SER A 43 -9.08 -12.43 -1.29
CA SER A 43 -10.28 -11.68 -1.65
C SER A 43 -9.93 -10.49 -2.56
N ASP A 44 -10.89 -10.02 -3.34
CA ASP A 44 -10.65 -8.91 -4.26
C ASP A 44 -10.39 -7.59 -3.51
N GLU A 45 -11.01 -7.41 -2.34
CA GLU A 45 -10.76 -6.28 -1.44
C GLU A 45 -9.33 -6.30 -0.91
N ALA A 46 -8.83 -7.48 -0.54
CA ALA A 46 -7.46 -7.64 -0.04
C ALA A 46 -6.42 -7.35 -1.15
N ARG A 47 -6.70 -7.77 -2.39
CA ARG A 47 -5.87 -7.41 -3.55
C ARG A 47 -5.87 -5.90 -3.81
N LEU A 48 -7.03 -5.27 -3.74
CA LEU A 48 -7.16 -3.82 -3.94
C LEU A 48 -6.41 -3.04 -2.85
N LEU A 49 -6.53 -3.45 -1.59
CA LEU A 49 -5.81 -2.84 -0.48
C LEU A 49 -4.30 -2.98 -0.66
N GLN A 50 -3.81 -4.17 -1.03
CA GLN A 50 -2.39 -4.41 -1.26
C GLN A 50 -1.84 -3.51 -2.39
N ALA A 51 -2.56 -3.40 -3.50
CA ALA A 51 -2.20 -2.54 -4.61
C ALA A 51 -2.16 -1.05 -4.19
N SER A 52 -3.15 -0.62 -3.39
CA SER A 52 -3.25 0.76 -2.89
C SER A 52 -2.08 1.11 -1.95
N LEU A 53 -1.75 0.21 -1.01
CA LEU A 53 -0.61 0.38 -0.10
C LEU A 53 0.72 0.42 -0.86
N LYS A 54 0.86 -0.41 -1.90
CA LYS A 54 2.05 -0.39 -2.76
C LYS A 54 2.18 0.96 -3.48
N ALA A 55 1.09 1.45 -4.08
CA ALA A 55 1.08 2.74 -4.75
C ALA A 55 1.42 3.90 -3.82
N VAL A 56 0.93 3.89 -2.58
CA VAL A 56 1.28 4.91 -1.57
C VAL A 56 2.77 4.87 -1.21
N ARG A 57 3.37 3.68 -1.12
CA ARG A 57 4.80 3.54 -0.81
C ARG A 57 5.72 3.95 -1.95
N GLU A 58 5.28 3.72 -3.19
CA GLU A 58 6.03 4.09 -4.39
C GLU A 58 5.83 5.56 -4.77
N ALA A 59 4.80 6.21 -4.23
CA ALA A 59 4.55 7.62 -4.46
C ALA A 59 5.70 8.49 -3.92
N PRO A 60 6.11 9.53 -4.67
CA PRO A 60 7.14 10.44 -4.20
C PRO A 60 6.64 11.21 -2.99
N GLU A 61 7.53 11.43 -2.02
CA GLU A 61 7.24 12.24 -0.83
C GLU A 61 6.78 13.65 -1.21
N VAL A 62 7.40 14.22 -2.25
CA VAL A 62 7.11 15.55 -2.76
C VAL A 62 6.57 15.48 -4.19
N ARG A 63 5.36 16.02 -4.40
CA ARG A 63 4.75 16.16 -5.73
C ARG A 63 5.23 17.45 -6.42
N ALA A 64 6.47 17.43 -6.92
CA ALA A 64 7.12 18.59 -7.52
C ALA A 64 6.29 19.26 -8.63
N GLU A 65 5.67 18.48 -9.51
CA GLU A 65 4.81 18.99 -10.60
C GLU A 65 3.63 19.81 -10.07
N ARG A 66 2.97 19.34 -9.00
CA ARG A 66 1.85 20.03 -8.38
C ARG A 66 2.29 21.35 -7.75
N ILE A 67 3.47 21.36 -7.12
CA ILE A 67 4.05 22.58 -6.53
C ILE A 67 4.36 23.60 -7.62
N ALA A 68 4.98 23.15 -8.72
CA ALA A 68 5.32 24.03 -9.84
C ALA A 68 4.06 24.66 -10.45
N ALA A 69 3.02 23.86 -10.72
CA ALA A 69 1.75 24.33 -11.27
C ALA A 69 1.04 25.33 -10.34
N LEU A 70 0.96 25.03 -9.04
CA LEU A 70 0.37 25.94 -8.05
C LEU A 70 1.20 27.22 -7.90
N GLY A 71 2.53 27.11 -7.88
CA GLY A 71 3.41 28.26 -7.80
C GLY A 71 3.26 29.20 -8.99
N GLU A 72 3.07 28.66 -10.20
CA GLU A 72 2.78 29.46 -11.39
C GLU A 72 1.39 30.11 -11.33
N ALA A 73 0.37 29.38 -10.87
CA ALA A 73 -0.97 29.95 -10.68
C ALA A 73 -0.97 31.12 -9.68
N VAL A 74 -0.19 31.00 -8.61
CA VAL A 74 -0.02 32.08 -7.62
C VAL A 74 0.72 33.27 -8.22
N ARG A 75 1.84 33.06 -8.92
CA ARG A 75 2.61 34.15 -9.56
C ARG A 75 1.82 34.90 -10.63
N SER A 76 1.04 34.18 -11.43
CA SER A 76 0.20 34.74 -12.48
C SER A 76 -1.10 35.37 -11.96
N GLY A 77 -1.38 35.26 -10.65
CA GLY A 77 -2.62 35.76 -10.05
C GLY A 77 -3.87 34.97 -10.45
N THR A 78 -3.72 33.81 -11.07
CA THR A 78 -4.83 32.94 -11.50
C THR A 78 -5.25 31.93 -10.44
N TYR A 79 -4.52 31.87 -9.31
CA TYR A 79 -4.91 31.09 -8.16
C TYR A 79 -6.09 31.74 -7.44
N HIS A 80 -7.29 31.20 -7.66
CA HIS A 80 -8.51 31.66 -7.02
C HIS A 80 -9.12 30.55 -6.16
N VAL A 81 -9.32 30.84 -4.88
CA VAL A 81 -9.98 29.95 -3.91
C VAL A 81 -11.14 30.72 -3.29
N THR A 82 -12.32 30.11 -3.29
CA THR A 82 -13.52 30.74 -2.73
C THR A 82 -13.56 30.59 -1.21
N GLY A 83 -14.30 31.47 -0.54
CA GLY A 83 -14.50 31.37 0.92
C GLY A 83 -15.15 30.05 1.34
N GLU A 84 -16.05 29.50 0.50
CA GLU A 84 -16.68 28.20 0.71
C GLU A 84 -15.65 27.06 0.70
N GLN A 85 -14.74 27.04 -0.27
CA GLN A 85 -13.68 26.03 -0.35
C GLN A 85 -12.76 26.07 0.87
N ILE A 86 -12.49 27.26 1.41
CA ILE A 86 -11.70 27.43 2.63
C ILE A 86 -12.46 26.86 3.83
N ALA A 87 -13.74 27.23 3.99
CA ALA A 87 -14.59 26.77 5.09
C ALA A 87 -14.75 25.24 5.07
N GLU A 88 -14.95 24.64 3.89
CA GLU A 88 -15.02 23.18 3.71
C GLU A 88 -13.76 22.48 4.25
N LYS A 89 -12.56 23.00 3.93
CA LYS A 89 -11.31 22.41 4.41
C LYS A 89 -11.10 22.61 5.91
N MET A 90 -11.52 23.74 6.47
CA MET A 90 -11.45 23.99 7.92
C MET A 90 -12.36 23.01 8.68
N LEU A 91 -13.62 22.87 8.26
CA LEU A 91 -14.58 21.96 8.89
C LEU A 91 -14.16 20.50 8.72
N GLY A 92 -13.78 20.10 7.50
CA GLY A 92 -13.31 18.74 7.24
C GLY A 92 -12.10 18.37 8.10
N ARG A 93 -11.17 19.30 8.32
CA ARG A 93 -10.03 19.09 9.21
C ARG A 93 -10.47 18.95 10.67
N SER A 94 -11.33 19.84 11.15
CA SER A 94 -11.84 19.81 12.53
C SER A 94 -12.57 18.51 12.85
N LEU A 95 -13.36 17.97 11.91
CA LEU A 95 -14.09 16.73 12.10
C LEU A 95 -13.15 15.52 12.13
N ALA A 96 -12.15 15.48 11.26
CA ALA A 96 -11.14 14.41 11.25
C ALA A 96 -10.34 14.38 12.56
N ASP A 97 -9.89 15.55 13.04
CA ASP A 97 -9.14 15.65 14.29
C ASP A 97 -9.98 15.23 15.52
N GLN A 98 -11.31 15.41 15.48
CA GLN A 98 -12.21 14.92 16.55
C GLN A 98 -12.39 13.41 16.55
N THR A 99 -12.45 12.78 15.37
CA THR A 99 -12.59 11.33 15.25
C THR A 99 -11.32 10.56 15.63
N ASP A 100 -10.15 11.20 15.58
CA ASP A 100 -8.87 10.60 15.97
C ASP A 100 -8.64 10.60 17.51
N LEU A 101 -9.50 11.26 18.29
CA LEU A 101 -9.40 11.39 19.75
C LEU A 101 -10.26 10.38 20.53
N GLU A 102 -10.99 9.48 19.86
CA GLU A 102 -11.73 8.35 20.48
C GLU A 102 -11.07 6.99 20.17
#